data_AF-A0A6J8B886-F1
#
_entry.id   AF-A0A6J8B886-F1
#
_cell.length_a   1.000
_cell.length_b   1.000
_cell.length_c   1.000
_cell.angle_alpha   90.00
_cell.angle_beta   90.00
_cell.angle_gamma   90.00
#
_symmetry.space_group_name_H-M   'P 1'
#
loop_
_entity.id
_entity.type
_entity.pdbx_description
1 polymer ?
#
loop_
_entity_poly.entity_id
_entity_poly.type
_entity_poly.pdbx_seq_one_letter_code
_entity_poly.pdbx_strand_id
1 'polypeptide(L)'
;MGPVQSPQRKGRVPQYSRNQLVELQQKFNELEAFGVFKRPEDIGVEYVNPSFLVKKPNGSFRLVTAFAAFYQIPLSSDSMKYWGVVTPFKSVRVYVRFPMGMSGSETALEELMCRVLGDLVEEGVVAKIADDLYCGRNTQLELLQNWTRVLQALQKKSLNLSAS
;
A
#
# COMPACT_ATOMS: atom_id res chain seq x y z
N MET A 1 -10.03 -16.71 -26.24
CA MET A 1 -10.39 -15.96 -25.01
C MET A 1 -11.87 -16.16 -24.78
N GLY A 2 -12.27 -16.77 -23.66
CA GLY A 2 -13.69 -17.00 -23.33
C GLY A 2 -14.39 -15.71 -22.89
N PRO A 3 -15.74 -15.69 -22.82
CA PRO A 3 -16.48 -14.53 -22.37
C PRO A 3 -16.08 -14.15 -20.94
N VAL A 4 -15.69 -12.89 -20.76
CA VAL A 4 -15.36 -12.31 -19.45
C VAL A 4 -16.60 -12.39 -18.57
N GLN A 5 -16.50 -13.05 -17.42
CA GLN A 5 -17.60 -13.12 -16.45
C GLN A 5 -18.04 -11.70 -16.06
N SER A 6 -19.36 -11.52 -15.90
CA SER A 6 -19.96 -10.27 -15.43
C SER A 6 -19.23 -9.77 -14.17
N PRO A 7 -19.00 -8.46 -14.02
CA PRO A 7 -18.31 -7.91 -12.86
C PRO A 7 -18.86 -8.48 -11.55
N GLN A 8 -17.99 -8.99 -10.67
CA GLN A 8 -18.40 -9.35 -9.31
C GLN A 8 -18.83 -8.09 -8.57
N ARG A 9 -20.15 -7.85 -8.55
CA ARG A 9 -20.78 -6.73 -7.82
C ARG A 9 -21.13 -7.09 -6.38
N LYS A 10 -21.21 -8.39 -6.05
CA LYS A 10 -21.52 -8.88 -4.71
C LYS A 10 -20.25 -9.36 -4.02
N GLY A 11 -19.45 -8.44 -3.52
CA GLY A 11 -18.31 -8.81 -2.69
C GLY A 11 -18.81 -9.40 -1.36
N ARG A 12 -18.19 -10.49 -0.92
CA ARG A 12 -18.51 -11.16 0.34
C ARG A 12 -17.31 -11.02 1.26
N VAL A 13 -17.54 -10.59 2.49
CA VAL A 13 -16.53 -10.71 3.54
C VAL A 13 -16.55 -12.16 4.02
N PRO A 14 -15.39 -12.79 4.27
CA PRO A 14 -15.33 -14.09 4.94
C PRO A 14 -16.11 -14.11 6.26
N GLN A 15 -16.53 -15.28 6.69
CA GLN A 15 -17.22 -15.42 7.97
C GLN A 15 -16.23 -15.19 9.11
N TYR A 16 -16.32 -14.02 9.73
CA TYR A 16 -15.50 -13.61 10.87
C TYR A 16 -16.32 -13.53 12.16
N SER A 17 -15.64 -13.72 13.30
CA SER A 17 -16.23 -13.41 14.60
C SER A 17 -16.50 -11.89 14.71
N ARG A 18 -17.42 -11.49 15.60
CA ARG A 18 -17.74 -10.07 15.79
C ARG A 18 -16.50 -9.23 16.14
N ASN A 19 -15.60 -9.77 16.95
CA ASN A 19 -14.36 -9.07 17.33
C ASN A 19 -13.46 -8.83 16.12
N GLN A 20 -13.30 -9.83 15.26
CA GLN A 20 -12.52 -9.70 14.01
C GLN A 20 -13.16 -8.71 13.03
N LEU A 21 -14.50 -8.65 12.97
CA LEU A 21 -15.19 -7.65 12.14
C LEU A 21 -14.95 -6.22 12.64
N VAL A 22 -14.92 -6.02 13.96
CA VAL A 22 -14.59 -4.73 14.57
C VAL A 22 -13.14 -4.35 14.28
N GLU A 23 -12.20 -5.28 14.47
CA GLU A 23 -10.77 -5.06 14.19
C GLU A 23 -10.52 -4.74 12.70
N LEU A 24 -11.18 -5.48 11.79
CA LEU A 24 -11.13 -5.21 10.35
C LEU A 24 -11.67 -3.81 10.02
N GLN A 25 -12.81 -3.41 10.62
CA GLN A 25 -13.37 -2.08 10.41
C GLN A 25 -12.43 -0.98 10.93
N GLN A 26 -11.80 -1.19 12.08
CA GLN A 26 -10.82 -0.25 12.62
C GLN A 26 -9.64 -0.06 11.67
N LYS A 27 -9.13 -1.13 11.05
CA LYS A 27 -8.07 -1.04 10.04
C LYS A 27 -8.52 -0.26 8.80
N PHE A 28 -9.74 -0.44 8.33
CA PHE A 28 -10.28 0.38 7.24
C PHE A 28 -10.34 1.87 7.60
N ASN A 29 -10.77 2.20 8.82
CA ASN A 29 -10.86 3.59 9.30
C ASN A 29 -9.46 4.24 9.41
N GLU A 30 -8.47 3.51 9.92
CA GLU A 30 -7.06 3.98 9.97
C GLU A 30 -6.54 4.33 8.58
N LEU A 31 -6.75 3.44 7.61
CA LEU A 31 -6.32 3.65 6.22
C LEU A 31 -7.09 4.75 5.50
N GLU A 32 -8.38 4.92 5.83
CA GLU A 32 -9.19 6.04 5.34
C GLU A 32 -8.65 7.38 5.87
N ALA A 33 -8.22 7.44 7.14
CA ALA A 33 -7.54 8.62 7.70
C ALA A 33 -6.19 8.92 7.02
N PHE A 34 -5.49 7.89 6.53
CA PHE A 34 -4.29 8.06 5.70
C PHE A 34 -4.58 8.39 4.23
N GLY A 35 -5.85 8.54 3.84
CA GLY A 35 -6.24 8.88 2.47
C GLY A 35 -6.05 7.75 1.46
N VAL A 36 -5.99 6.49 1.92
CA VAL A 36 -5.91 5.30 1.05
C VAL A 36 -7.25 5.02 0.37
N PHE A 37 -8.34 5.42 1.01
CA PHE A 37 -9.71 5.14 0.57
C PHE A 37 -10.50 6.41 0.24
N LYS A 38 -11.44 6.25 -0.69
CA LYS A 38 -12.56 7.17 -0.90
C LYS A 38 -13.89 6.44 -0.86
N ARG A 39 -14.97 7.21 -0.78
CA ARG A 39 -16.32 6.67 -0.80
C ARG A 39 -16.71 6.28 -2.24
N PRO A 40 -17.52 5.21 -2.40
CA PRO A 40 -17.92 4.75 -3.72
C PRO A 40 -18.74 5.79 -4.50
N GLU A 41 -19.49 6.66 -3.81
CA GLU A 41 -20.25 7.75 -4.44
C GLU A 41 -19.37 8.82 -5.14
N ASP A 42 -18.12 8.99 -4.70
CA ASP A 42 -17.22 10.02 -5.25
C ASP A 42 -16.52 9.58 -6.55
N ILE A 43 -16.39 8.27 -6.77
CA ILE A 43 -15.58 7.69 -7.87
C ILE A 43 -16.41 6.78 -8.78
N GLY A 44 -17.42 6.10 -8.24
CA GLY A 44 -18.08 4.98 -8.88
C GLY A 44 -17.34 3.66 -8.67
N VAL A 45 -18.07 2.55 -8.63
CA VAL A 45 -17.51 1.20 -8.44
C VAL A 45 -18.13 0.24 -9.44
N GLU A 46 -17.28 -0.35 -10.27
CA GLU A 46 -17.66 -1.40 -11.21
C GLU A 46 -17.39 -2.80 -10.64
N TYR A 47 -16.31 -2.95 -9.85
CA TYR A 47 -15.86 -4.21 -9.27
C TYR A 47 -15.55 -4.07 -7.79
N VAL A 48 -15.94 -5.07 -7.00
CA VAL A 48 -15.64 -5.13 -5.57
C VAL A 48 -14.85 -6.37 -5.21
N ASN A 49 -13.80 -6.17 -4.43
CA ASN A 49 -12.92 -7.22 -3.94
C ASN A 49 -13.29 -7.56 -2.48
N PRO A 50 -13.14 -8.82 -2.06
CA PRO A 50 -13.26 -9.21 -0.67
C PRO A 50 -12.07 -8.68 0.17
N SER A 51 -12.29 -8.46 1.46
CA SER A 51 -11.27 -8.08 2.43
C SER A 51 -10.94 -9.24 3.37
N PHE A 52 -9.66 -9.41 3.72
CA PHE A 52 -9.22 -10.50 4.58
C PHE A 52 -8.31 -10.01 5.71
N LEU A 53 -8.47 -10.60 6.88
CA LEU A 53 -7.52 -10.53 7.97
C LEU A 53 -6.56 -11.72 7.93
N VAL A 54 -5.28 -11.46 8.16
CA VAL A 54 -4.25 -12.47 8.42
C VAL A 54 -3.76 -12.34 9.85
N LYS A 55 -3.73 -13.45 10.58
CA LYS A 55 -3.18 -13.51 11.93
C LYS A 55 -1.65 -13.53 11.86
N LYS A 56 -1.00 -12.60 12.58
CA LYS A 56 0.45 -12.57 12.75
C LYS A 56 0.89 -13.52 13.88
N PRO A 57 2.18 -13.94 13.92
CA PRO A 57 2.70 -14.81 14.99
C PRO A 57 2.51 -14.26 16.40
N ASN A 58 2.54 -12.93 16.55
CA ASN A 58 2.29 -12.24 17.82
C ASN A 58 0.81 -12.21 18.26
N GLY A 59 -0.10 -12.83 17.51
CA GLY A 59 -1.53 -12.89 17.81
C GLY A 59 -2.37 -11.74 17.25
N SER A 60 -1.76 -10.64 16.80
CA SER A 60 -2.47 -9.52 16.16
C SER A 60 -2.98 -9.88 14.75
N PHE A 61 -3.98 -9.16 14.22
CA PHE A 61 -4.38 -9.30 12.83
C PHE A 61 -3.89 -8.13 11.97
N ARG A 62 -3.61 -8.42 10.70
CA ARG A 62 -3.39 -7.43 9.65
C ARG A 62 -4.41 -7.58 8.55
N LEU A 63 -4.87 -6.47 7.98
CA LEU A 63 -5.55 -6.50 6.68
C LEU A 63 -4.53 -6.94 5.62
N VAL A 64 -4.88 -7.91 4.77
CA VAL A 64 -3.96 -8.49 3.77
C VAL A 64 -3.37 -7.44 2.84
N THR A 65 -4.17 -6.48 2.45
CA THR A 65 -3.79 -5.40 1.52
C THR A 65 -3.14 -4.20 2.21
N ALA A 66 -2.93 -4.27 3.55
CA ALA A 66 -2.31 -3.24 4.36
C ALA A 66 -0.79 -3.32 4.35
N PHE A 67 -0.18 -2.54 3.46
CA PHE A 67 1.26 -2.38 3.41
C PHE A 67 1.66 -0.95 3.06
N ALA A 68 2.47 -0.34 3.94
CA ALA A 68 2.64 1.10 4.02
C ALA A 68 3.35 1.71 2.80
N ALA A 69 4.28 0.99 2.17
CA ALA A 69 5.06 1.52 1.04
C ALA A 69 4.16 1.84 -0.18
N PHE A 70 3.24 0.95 -0.54
CA PHE A 70 2.39 1.10 -1.73
C PHE A 70 1.35 2.22 -1.59
N TYR A 71 0.94 2.55 -0.37
CA TYR A 71 -0.03 3.62 -0.12
C TYR A 71 0.45 5.02 -0.48
N GLN A 72 1.75 5.18 -0.71
CA GLN A 72 2.31 6.45 -1.17
C GLN A 72 2.13 6.64 -2.69
N ILE A 73 1.81 5.56 -3.42
CA ILE A 73 1.64 5.57 -4.88
C ILE A 73 0.16 5.79 -5.23
N PRO A 74 -0.18 6.89 -5.94
CA PRO A 74 -1.55 7.12 -6.39
C PRO A 74 -1.96 6.13 -7.49
N LEU A 75 -3.19 5.64 -7.41
CA LEU A 75 -3.81 4.91 -8.51
C LEU A 75 -4.26 5.87 -9.61
N SER A 76 -4.26 5.39 -10.87
CA SER A 76 -4.89 6.12 -11.98
C SER A 76 -6.40 6.23 -11.76
N SER A 77 -6.97 7.42 -11.98
CA SER A 77 -8.41 7.68 -11.84
C SER A 77 -9.26 6.71 -12.66
N ASP A 78 -8.83 6.35 -13.86
CA ASP A 78 -9.54 5.42 -14.75
C ASP A 78 -9.59 3.99 -14.19
N SER A 79 -8.59 3.63 -13.37
CA SER A 79 -8.49 2.32 -12.76
C SER A 79 -9.24 2.21 -11.43
N MET A 80 -9.46 3.32 -10.70
CA MET A 80 -10.01 3.30 -9.33
C MET A 80 -11.36 2.57 -9.23
N LYS A 81 -12.23 2.69 -10.25
CA LYS A 81 -13.54 2.03 -10.29
C LYS A 81 -13.49 0.49 -10.23
N TYR A 82 -12.34 -0.11 -10.57
CA TYR A 82 -12.09 -1.55 -10.49
C TYR A 82 -11.59 -2.00 -9.11
N TRP A 83 -11.23 -1.03 -8.26
CA TRP A 83 -10.59 -1.26 -6.95
C TRP A 83 -11.52 -0.93 -5.79
N GLY A 84 -12.79 -1.29 -5.93
CA GLY A 84 -13.70 -1.36 -4.80
C GLY A 84 -13.30 -2.49 -3.85
N VAL A 85 -13.51 -2.29 -2.56
CA VAL A 85 -13.31 -3.30 -1.51
C VAL A 85 -14.49 -3.29 -0.56
N VAL A 86 -14.95 -4.48 -0.22
CA VAL A 86 -16.04 -4.64 0.76
C VAL A 86 -15.46 -4.54 2.17
N THR A 87 -16.07 -3.69 2.98
CA THR A 87 -15.75 -3.56 4.41
C THR A 87 -16.77 -4.34 5.25
N PRO A 88 -16.49 -4.59 6.53
CA PRO A 88 -17.49 -5.08 7.47
C PRO A 88 -18.78 -4.25 7.45
N PHE A 89 -19.87 -4.86 7.93
CA PHE A 89 -21.19 -4.21 8.05
C PHE A 89 -21.81 -3.72 6.73
N LYS A 90 -21.48 -4.39 5.62
CA LYS A 90 -22.04 -4.17 4.27
C LYS A 90 -21.73 -2.79 3.67
N SER A 91 -20.59 -2.20 4.03
CA SER A 91 -20.08 -0.98 3.41
C SER A 91 -19.05 -1.30 2.31
N VAL A 92 -18.81 -0.34 1.42
CA VAL A 92 -17.81 -0.41 0.35
C VAL A 92 -16.91 0.82 0.44
N ARG A 93 -15.63 0.64 0.11
CA ARG A 93 -14.63 1.70 -0.06
C ARG A 93 -13.89 1.49 -1.38
N VAL A 94 -13.29 2.55 -1.91
CA VAL A 94 -12.53 2.51 -3.16
C VAL A 94 -11.08 2.86 -2.87
N TYR A 95 -10.14 2.02 -3.28
CA TYR A 95 -8.73 2.35 -3.19
C TYR A 95 -8.39 3.48 -4.15
N VAL A 96 -7.72 4.52 -3.64
CA VAL A 96 -7.13 5.60 -4.44
C VAL A 96 -5.60 5.57 -4.44
N ARG A 97 -5.02 4.63 -3.67
CA ARG A 97 -3.60 4.31 -3.61
C ARG A 97 -3.41 2.80 -3.83
N PHE A 98 -2.23 2.38 -4.29
CA PHE A 98 -1.97 0.97 -4.55
C PHE A 98 -2.12 0.10 -3.28
N PRO A 99 -2.99 -0.93 -3.26
CA PRO A 99 -3.01 -1.95 -2.25
C PRO A 99 -1.93 -3.01 -2.51
N MET A 100 -1.45 -3.64 -1.44
CA MET A 100 -0.54 -4.79 -1.55
C MET A 100 -1.20 -5.97 -2.26
N GLY A 101 -0.46 -6.65 -3.14
CA GLY A 101 -0.94 -7.84 -3.86
C GLY A 101 -1.62 -7.54 -5.19
N MET A 102 -1.67 -6.28 -5.61
CA MET A 102 -2.02 -5.93 -6.99
C MET A 102 -0.84 -6.28 -7.92
N SER A 103 -1.11 -6.95 -9.03
CA SER A 103 -0.10 -7.20 -10.07
C SER A 103 0.48 -5.89 -10.60
N GLY A 104 1.81 -5.77 -10.64
CA GLY A 104 2.50 -4.57 -11.10
C GLY A 104 2.68 -3.47 -10.04
N SER A 105 2.16 -3.66 -8.82
CA SER A 105 2.41 -2.74 -7.71
C SER A 105 3.90 -2.71 -7.31
N GLU A 106 4.57 -3.86 -7.39
CA GLU A 106 6.00 -4.04 -7.22
C GLU A 106 6.81 -3.24 -8.24
N THR A 107 6.42 -3.29 -9.52
CA THR A 107 7.09 -2.54 -10.60
C THR A 107 6.86 -1.04 -10.43
N ALA A 108 5.65 -0.61 -10.08
CA ALA A 108 5.37 0.80 -9.82
C ALA A 108 6.20 1.35 -8.65
N LEU A 109 6.38 0.56 -7.58
CA LEU A 109 7.26 0.93 -6.48
C LEU A 109 8.72 0.94 -6.91
N GLU A 110 9.17 -0.06 -7.68
CA GLU A 110 10.52 -0.10 -8.25
C GLU A 110 10.85 1.16 -9.05
N GLU A 111 10.00 1.51 -10.01
CA GLU A 111 10.16 2.68 -10.87
C GLU A 111 10.18 3.98 -10.06
N LEU A 112 9.28 4.12 -9.09
CA LEU A 112 9.25 5.28 -8.20
C LEU A 112 10.57 5.41 -7.46
N MET A 113 11.05 4.33 -6.86
CA MET A 113 12.27 4.34 -6.06
C MET A 113 13.51 4.59 -6.92
N CYS A 114 13.60 3.99 -8.11
CA CYS A 114 14.67 4.29 -9.07
C CYS A 114 14.66 5.75 -9.49
N ARG A 115 13.48 6.36 -9.65
CA ARG A 115 13.38 7.78 -10.01
C ARG A 115 13.76 8.74 -8.88
N VAL A 116 13.64 8.32 -7.63
CA VAL A 116 13.95 9.17 -6.45
C VAL A 116 15.36 8.94 -5.93
N LEU A 117 15.83 7.70 -5.94
CA LEU A 117 17.10 7.29 -5.32
C LEU A 117 18.10 6.72 -6.34
N GLY A 118 17.78 6.65 -7.64
CA GLY A 118 18.63 6.04 -8.66
C GLY A 118 20.07 6.56 -8.65
N ASP A 119 20.24 7.88 -8.62
CA ASP A 119 21.57 8.51 -8.52
C ASP A 119 22.34 8.03 -7.27
N LEU A 120 21.66 7.91 -6.12
CA LEU A 120 22.27 7.44 -4.86
C LEU A 120 22.58 5.94 -4.89
N VAL A 121 21.81 5.16 -5.66
CA VAL A 121 22.07 3.74 -5.89
C VAL A 121 23.31 3.58 -6.78
N GLU A 122 23.42 4.36 -7.86
CA GLU A 122 24.58 4.36 -8.75
C GLU A 122 25.87 4.79 -8.05
N GLU A 123 25.80 5.80 -7.16
CA GLU A 123 26.92 6.19 -6.29
C GLU A 123 27.28 5.15 -5.21
N GLY A 124 26.48 4.09 -5.06
CA GLY A 124 26.65 3.07 -4.04
C GLY A 124 26.42 3.60 -2.61
N VAL A 125 25.62 4.66 -2.46
CA VAL A 125 25.25 5.24 -1.15
C VAL A 125 24.16 4.43 -0.48
N VAL A 126 23.19 3.98 -1.25
CA VAL A 126 22.05 3.18 -0.79
C VAL A 126 21.86 1.96 -1.70
N ALA A 127 21.58 0.81 -1.11
CA ALA A 127 21.12 -0.37 -1.83
C ALA A 127 19.62 -0.54 -1.57
N LYS A 128 18.87 -0.84 -2.62
CA LYS A 128 17.43 -1.05 -2.55
C LYS A 128 17.08 -2.50 -2.81
N ILE A 129 16.24 -3.09 -1.98
CA ILE A 129 15.71 -4.44 -2.15
C ILE A 129 14.21 -4.38 -1.89
N ALA A 130 13.39 -4.48 -2.94
CA ALA A 130 11.94 -4.27 -2.84
C ALA A 130 11.59 -2.94 -2.12
N ASP A 131 10.90 -3.01 -0.98
CA ASP A 131 10.52 -1.89 -0.12
C ASP A 131 11.57 -1.51 0.94
N ASP A 132 12.66 -2.28 1.07
CA ASP A 132 13.75 -2.02 2.01
C ASP A 132 14.87 -1.17 1.40
N LEU A 133 15.42 -0.28 2.22
CA LEU A 133 16.58 0.56 1.92
C LEU A 133 17.72 0.27 2.89
N TYR A 134 18.90 -0.02 2.35
CA TYR A 134 20.11 -0.27 3.10
C TYR A 134 21.12 0.83 2.83
N CYS A 135 21.47 1.60 3.86
CA CYS A 135 22.49 2.64 3.80
C CYS A 135 23.70 2.20 4.63
N GLY A 136 24.90 2.22 4.05
CA GLY A 136 26.10 1.68 4.69
C GLY A 136 27.39 2.40 4.28
N ARG A 137 28.30 2.58 5.25
CA ARG A 137 29.67 3.11 5.07
C ARG A 137 30.63 2.58 6.13
N ASN A 138 31.92 2.81 5.90
CA ASN A 138 33.00 2.33 6.77
C ASN A 138 33.13 3.14 8.07
N THR A 139 32.64 4.39 8.09
CA THR A 139 32.64 5.24 9.29
C THR A 139 31.24 5.73 9.64
N GLN A 140 30.98 5.95 10.93
CA GLN A 140 29.69 6.42 11.42
C GLN A 140 29.33 7.82 10.90
N LEU A 141 30.34 8.69 10.74
CA LEU A 141 30.12 10.05 10.24
C LEU A 141 29.69 10.05 8.77
N GLU A 142 30.38 9.28 7.93
CA GLU A 142 30.00 9.11 6.52
C GLU A 142 28.63 8.45 6.38
N LEU A 143 28.32 7.47 7.25
CA LEU A 143 26.99 6.84 7.28
C LEU A 143 25.91 7.88 7.57
N LEU A 144 26.11 8.75 8.55
CA LEU A 144 25.14 9.80 8.90
C LEU A 144 24.95 10.80 7.74
N GLN A 145 26.03 11.17 7.06
CA GLN A 145 25.98 12.04 5.89
C GLN A 145 25.19 11.40 4.75
N ASN A 146 25.48 10.14 4.44
CA ASN A 146 24.75 9.37 3.43
C ASN A 146 23.27 9.22 3.78
N TRP A 147 22.97 8.90 5.03
CA TRP A 147 21.60 8.79 5.51
C TRP A 147 20.84 10.11 5.37
N THR A 148 21.49 11.23 5.69
CA THR A 148 20.92 12.57 5.51
C THR A 148 20.56 12.85 4.05
N ARG A 149 21.43 12.46 3.10
CA ARG A 149 21.17 12.60 1.65
C ARG A 149 19.95 11.78 1.22
N VAL A 150 19.84 10.53 1.69
CA VAL A 150 18.68 9.67 1.42
C VAL A 150 17.39 10.30 1.94
N LEU A 151 17.39 10.77 3.19
CA LEU A 151 16.22 11.44 3.79
C LEU A 151 15.82 12.70 3.02
N GLN A 152 16.78 13.51 2.59
CA GLN A 152 16.50 14.71 1.78
C GLN A 152 15.89 14.36 0.42
N ALA A 153 16.39 13.31 -0.26
CA ALA A 153 15.86 12.86 -1.54
C ALA A 153 14.39 12.41 -1.42
N LEU A 154 14.06 11.64 -0.37
CA LEU A 154 12.70 11.19 -0.09
C LEU A 154 11.78 12.36 0.31
N GLN A 155 12.25 13.26 1.17
CA GLN A 155 11.49 14.43 1.62
C GLN A 155 11.12 15.34 0.45
N LYS A 156 12.04 15.56 -0.50
CA LYS A 156 11.79 16.36 -1.72
C LYS A 156 10.64 15.81 -2.56
N LYS A 157 10.33 14.53 -2.43
CA LYS A 157 9.26 13.82 -3.16
C LYS A 157 8.08 13.44 -2.26
N SER A 158 8.05 13.96 -1.03
CA SER A 158 7.02 13.67 -0.02
C SER A 158 6.84 12.18 0.25
N LEU A 159 7.92 11.40 0.14
CA LEU A 159 7.96 10.00 0.51
C LEU A 159 8.36 9.87 1.98
N ASN A 160 7.60 9.07 2.71
CA ASN A 160 7.77 8.78 4.12
C ASN A 160 8.41 7.40 4.30
N LEU A 161 9.25 7.30 5.32
CA LEU A 161 9.77 6.03 5.82
C LEU A 161 9.07 5.70 7.13
N SER A 162 8.79 4.42 7.34
CA SER A 162 8.46 3.90 8.67
C SER A 162 9.72 3.30 9.25
N ALA A 163 10.03 3.62 10.51
CA ALA A 163 10.97 2.80 11.26
C ALA A 163 10.30 1.44 11.54
N SER A 164 11.07 0.36 11.35
CA SER A 164 10.68 -1.00 11.66
C SER A 164 10.84 -1.32 13.14
#